data_AF-A0A1I6PDC0-F1
#
_entry.id   AF-A0A1I6PDC0-F1
#
_cell.length_a   1.000
_cell.length_b   1.000
_cell.length_c   1.000
_cell.angle_alpha   90.00
_cell.angle_beta   90.00
_cell.angle_gamma   90.00
#
_symmetry.space_group_name_H-M   'P 1'
#
loop_
_entity.id
_entity.type
_entity.pdbx_description
1 polymer ?
#
loop_
_entity_poly.entity_id
_entity_poly.type
_entity_poly.pdbx_seq_one_letter_code
_entity_poly.pdbx_strand_id
1 'polypeptide(L)'
;MYEKAQDVPERDPFETLVDVLTAATRYDLALGIIPSAFAVALVAASVLGIPVQYALLPAAAVGAMVFADACYLNPPIDPDQGSDTA
;
A
#
# COMPACT_ATOMS: atom_id res chain seq x y z
N MET A 1 -44.51 -11.94 15.75
CA MET A 1 -43.55 -10.82 15.77
C MET A 1 -42.86 -10.80 14.42
N TYR A 2 -43.03 -9.75 13.63
CA TYR A 2 -42.24 -9.55 12.41
C TYR A 2 -41.00 -8.77 12.82
N GLU A 3 -39.84 -9.42 12.85
CA GLU A 3 -38.56 -8.74 12.89
C GLU A 3 -38.39 -8.03 11.54
N LYS A 4 -38.41 -6.70 11.55
CA LYS A 4 -37.92 -5.91 10.42
C LYS A 4 -36.45 -6.26 10.25
N ALA A 5 -36.10 -6.86 9.10
CA ALA A 5 -34.72 -6.95 8.67
C ALA A 5 -34.13 -5.54 8.76
N GLN A 6 -33.15 -5.37 9.65
CA GLN A 6 -32.42 -4.13 9.77
C GLN A 6 -31.81 -3.82 8.41
N ASP A 7 -32.25 -2.70 7.85
CA ASP A 7 -31.64 -2.05 6.70
C ASP A 7 -30.18 -1.78 7.09
N VAL A 8 -29.28 -2.68 6.70
CA VAL A 8 -27.84 -2.44 6.82
C VAL A 8 -27.57 -1.33 5.82
N PRO A 9 -27.21 -0.11 6.25
CA PRO A 9 -26.94 0.96 5.31
C PRO A 9 -25.85 0.48 4.37
N GLU A 10 -26.19 0.40 3.08
CA GLU A 10 -25.25 0.05 2.00
C GLU A 10 -24.15 1.11 2.04
N ARG A 11 -23.04 0.77 2.71
CA ARG A 11 -21.90 1.67 2.84
C ARG A 11 -21.31 1.86 1.45
N ASP A 12 -21.16 3.11 1.03
CA ASP A 12 -20.62 3.42 -0.28
C ASP A 12 -19.21 2.79 -0.41
N PRO A 13 -18.94 2.00 -1.47
CA PRO A 13 -17.62 1.41 -1.69
C PRO A 13 -16.51 2.45 -1.76
N PHE A 14 -16.80 3.66 -2.28
CA PHE A 14 -15.82 4.74 -2.31
C PHE A 14 -15.50 5.29 -0.92
N GLU A 15 -16.51 5.53 -0.08
CA GLU A 15 -16.33 5.95 1.31
C GLU A 15 -15.51 4.93 2.12
N THR A 16 -15.76 3.63 1.88
CA THR A 16 -14.98 2.55 2.50
C THR A 16 -13.50 2.58 2.08
N LEU A 17 -13.22 2.83 0.79
CA LEU A 17 -11.84 2.94 0.30
C LEU A 17 -11.13 4.16 0.88
N VAL A 18 -11.82 5.29 0.97
CA VAL A 18 -11.28 6.54 1.55
C VAL A 18 -10.97 6.35 3.02
N ASP A 19 -11.81 5.65 3.77
CA ASP A 19 -11.55 5.32 5.18
C ASP A 19 -10.31 4.44 5.34
N VAL A 20 -10.15 3.41 4.51
CA VAL A 20 -8.95 2.56 4.51
C VAL A 20 -7.70 3.36 4.16
N LEU A 21 -7.77 4.24 3.17
CA LEU A 21 -6.66 5.12 2.79
C LEU A 21 -6.32 6.14 3.88
N THR A 22 -7.32 6.61 4.62
CA THR A 22 -7.14 7.55 5.75
C THR A 22 -6.53 6.86 6.96
N ALA A 23 -6.86 5.59 7.18
CA ALA A 23 -6.26 4.77 8.23
C ALA A 23 -4.85 4.24 7.88
N ALA A 24 -4.45 4.31 6.60
CA ALA A 24 -3.18 3.78 6.13
C ALA A 24 -1.99 4.55 6.73
N THR A 25 -1.02 3.80 7.25
CA THR A 25 0.23 4.34 7.78
C THR A 25 1.26 4.57 6.66
N ARG A 26 2.36 5.27 6.99
CA ARG A 26 3.52 5.41 6.08
C ARG A 26 4.01 4.05 5.56
N TYR A 27 3.98 3.02 6.39
CA TYR A 27 4.46 1.69 6.02
C TYR A 27 3.47 0.94 5.11
N ASP A 28 2.17 1.16 5.30
CA ASP A 28 1.14 0.63 4.39
C ASP A 28 1.25 1.27 3.00
N LEU A 29 1.59 2.56 2.94
CA LEU A 29 1.85 3.24 1.68
C LEU A 29 3.13 2.73 1.00
N ALA A 30 4.22 2.55 1.76
CA ALA A 30 5.44 1.92 1.25
C ALA A 30 5.16 0.51 0.69
N LEU A 31 4.36 -0.29 1.41
CA LEU A 31 3.95 -1.61 0.95
C LEU A 31 3.10 -1.55 -0.32
N GLY A 32 2.26 -0.52 -0.48
CA GLY A 32 1.47 -0.29 -1.70
C GLY A 32 2.29 0.22 -2.90
N ILE A 33 3.39 0.95 -2.68
CA ILE A 33 4.25 1.48 -3.76
C ILE A 33 4.90 0.36 -4.56
N ILE A 34 5.38 -0.70 -3.89
CA ILE A 34 6.06 -1.81 -4.55
C ILE A 34 5.17 -2.48 -5.62
N PRO A 35 4.00 -3.07 -5.30
CA PRO A 35 3.15 -3.70 -6.31
C PRO A 35 2.66 -2.70 -7.36
N SER A 36 2.42 -1.44 -6.98
CA SER A 36 2.03 -0.38 -7.92
C SER A 36 3.10 -0.10 -8.96
N ALA A 37 4.38 -0.03 -8.57
CA ALA A 37 5.49 0.18 -9.50
C ALA A 37 5.61 -0.97 -10.51
N PHE A 38 5.42 -2.21 -10.07
CA PHE A 38 5.42 -3.38 -10.96
C PHE A 38 4.21 -3.39 -11.89
N ALA A 39 3.02 -3.01 -11.41
CA ALA A 39 1.83 -2.88 -12.25
C ALA A 39 2.03 -1.84 -13.36
N VAL A 40 2.58 -0.66 -13.02
CA VAL A 40 2.92 0.38 -13.99
C VAL A 40 3.95 -0.11 -15.01
N ALA A 41 4.98 -0.84 -14.58
CA ALA A 41 5.97 -1.42 -15.47
C ALA A 41 5.37 -2.43 -16.45
N LEU A 42 4.44 -3.28 -15.99
CA LEU A 42 3.74 -4.23 -16.86
C LEU A 42 2.85 -3.52 -17.89
N VAL A 43 2.10 -2.51 -17.47
CA VAL A 43 1.31 -1.67 -18.39
C VAL A 43 2.22 -1.00 -19.42
N ALA A 44 3.35 -0.44 -18.99
CA ALA A 44 4.32 0.17 -19.89
C ALA A 44 4.92 -0.84 -20.88
N ALA A 45 5.27 -2.05 -20.42
CA ALA A 45 5.75 -3.12 -21.29
C ALA A 45 4.71 -3.49 -22.37
N SER A 46 3.43 -3.58 -21.99
CA SER A 46 2.34 -3.89 -22.91
C SER A 46 2.07 -2.77 -23.91
N VAL A 47 2.01 -1.51 -23.46
CA VAL A 47 1.68 -0.36 -24.31
C VAL A 47 2.83 0.03 -25.23
N LEU A 48 4.07 -0.04 -24.75
CA LEU A 48 5.26 0.37 -25.50
C LEU A 48 5.93 -0.79 -26.26
N GLY A 49 5.46 -2.02 -26.07
CA GLY A 49 6.05 -3.22 -26.69
C GLY A 49 7.47 -3.53 -26.21
N ILE A 50 7.87 -3.00 -25.05
CA ILE A 50 9.20 -3.21 -24.48
C ILE A 50 9.26 -4.61 -23.86
N PRO A 51 10.36 -5.38 -24.02
CA PRO A 51 10.51 -6.65 -23.34
C PRO A 51 10.34 -6.48 -21.82
N VAL A 52 9.52 -7.34 -21.22
CA VAL A 52 9.15 -7.29 -19.79
C VAL A 52 10.38 -7.18 -18.88
N GLN A 53 11.46 -7.87 -19.23
CA GLN A 53 12.75 -7.84 -18.52
C GLN A 53 13.27 -6.41 -18.32
N TYR A 54 13.23 -5.58 -19.38
CA TYR A 54 13.71 -4.20 -19.34
C TYR A 54 12.74 -3.28 -18.62
N ALA A 55 11.43 -3.55 -18.72
CA ALA A 55 10.40 -2.78 -18.02
C ALA A 55 10.41 -3.04 -16.49
N LEU A 56 10.71 -4.26 -16.07
CA LEU A 56 10.75 -4.63 -14.65
C LEU A 56 11.99 -4.11 -13.91
N LEU A 57 13.10 -3.87 -14.61
CA LEU A 57 14.34 -3.37 -14.00
C LEU A 57 14.14 -2.08 -13.18
N PRO A 58 13.52 -1.00 -13.70
CA PRO A 58 13.26 0.19 -12.90
C PRO A 58 12.26 -0.06 -11.75
N ALA A 59 11.26 -0.92 -11.93
CA ALA A 59 10.32 -1.27 -10.86
C ALA A 59 11.02 -1.99 -9.69
N ALA A 60 11.94 -2.92 -10.00
CA ALA A 60 12.76 -3.59 -9.00
C ALA A 60 13.67 -2.60 -8.25
N ALA A 61 14.28 -1.64 -8.96
CA ALA A 61 15.09 -0.60 -8.33
C ALA A 61 14.27 0.26 -7.35
N VAL A 62 13.06 0.68 -7.75
CA VAL A 62 12.12 1.40 -6.86
C VAL A 62 11.77 0.56 -5.64
N GLY A 63 11.43 -0.73 -5.84
CA GLY A 63 11.12 -1.63 -4.73
C GLY A 63 12.27 -1.78 -3.73
N ALA A 64 13.51 -1.88 -4.22
CA ALA A 64 14.69 -1.94 -3.38
C ALA A 64 14.91 -0.65 -2.58
N MET A 65 14.69 0.53 -3.19
CA MET A 65 14.78 1.81 -2.48
C MET A 65 13.72 1.94 -1.39
N VAL A 66 12.48 1.53 -1.66
CA VAL A 66 11.40 1.53 -0.64
C VAL A 66 11.74 0.59 0.51
N PHE A 67 12.27 -0.60 0.22
CA PHE A 67 12.71 -1.54 1.25
C PHE A 67 13.87 -0.96 2.09
N ALA A 68 14.85 -0.32 1.44
CA ALA A 68 15.94 0.34 2.12
C ALA A 68 15.44 1.47 3.04
N ASP A 69 14.48 2.28 2.58
CA ASP A 69 13.89 3.35 3.37
C ASP A 69 13.14 2.80 4.59
N ALA A 70 12.20 1.88 4.36
CA ALA A 70 11.34 1.35 5.41
C ALA A 70 12.09 0.51 6.46
N CYS A 71 13.13 -0.23 6.06
CA CYS A 71 13.84 -1.13 6.96
C CYS A 71 15.08 -0.50 7.62
N TYR A 72 15.72 0.48 6.98
CA TYR A 72 17.03 0.98 7.45
C TYR A 72 17.08 2.48 7.71
N LEU A 73 16.46 3.31 6.87
CA LEU A 73 16.50 4.78 7.06
C LEU A 73 15.44 5.26 8.05
N ASN A 74 14.26 4.64 8.02
CA ASN A 74 13.16 4.98 8.89
C ASN A 74 12.47 3.71 9.41
N PRO A 75 13.15 2.93 10.26
CA PRO A 75 12.59 1.72 10.82
C PRO A 75 11.35 2.03 11.68
N PRO A 76 10.38 1.12 11.75
CA PRO A 76 9.25 1.25 12.67
C PRO A 76 9.78 1.35 14.10
N ILE A 77 9.39 2.43 14.78
CA ILE A 77 9.67 2.62 16.19
C ILE A 77 8.51 1.96 16.95
N ASP A 78 8.84 1.02 17.83
CA ASP A 78 7.83 0.35 18.65
C ASP A 78 7.18 1.39 19.59
N PRO A 79 5.86 1.62 19.52
CA PRO A 79 5.19 2.61 20.38
C PRO A 79 5.37 2.30 21.88
N ASP A 80 5.63 1.05 22.24
CA ASP A 80 5.80 0.60 23.63
C ASP A 80 7.23 0.81 24.17
N GLN A 81 8.22 1.13 23.32
CA GLN A 81 9.59 1.42 23.76
C GLN A 81 9.74 2.78 24.47
N GLY A 82 8.73 3.65 24.44
CA GLY A 82 8.73 4.96 25.09
C GLY A 82 8.12 5.00 26.50
N SER A 83 7.51 3.91 26.98
CA SER A 83 6.79 3.88 28.26
C SER A 83 7.59 3.30 29.45
N ASP A 84 8.83 2.84 29.25
CA ASP A 84 9.66 2.22 30.30
C ASP A 84 10.61 3.23 31.00
N THR A 85 10.39 4.53 30.80
CA THR A 85 11.08 5.60 31.52
C THR A 85 10.07 6.60 32.11
N ALA A 86 9.35 6.21 33.16
CA ALA A 86 8.62 7.12 34.04
C ALA A 86 8.65 6.62 35.48
#